data_AF-Q71J58-F1
#
_entry.id   AF-Q71J58-F1
#
_cell.length_a   1.000
_cell.length_b   1.000
_cell.length_c   1.000
_cell.angle_alpha   90.00
_cell.angle_beta   90.00
_cell.angle_gamma   90.00
#
_symmetry.space_group_name_H-M   'P 1'
#
loop_
_entity.id
_entity.type
_entity.pdbx_description
1 polymer ?
#
loop_
_entity_poly.entity_id
_entity_poly.type
_entity_poly.pdbx_seq_one_letter_code
_entity_poly.pdbx_strand_id
1 'polypeptide(L)' 'FIPGFEDQLVGHGAGEEVDVVVTFPEDYGAKDLAGKEAHFATKIHEVKAKQLPELDDEFAKDVDDSV' A
#
# COMPACT_ATOMS: atom_id res chain seq x y z
N PHE A 1 -4.82 7.15 -4.56
CA PHE A 1 -4.08 5.88 -4.71
C PHE A 1 -3.56 5.80 -6.14
N ILE A 2 -2.38 5.21 -6.39
CA ILE A 2 -1.82 5.12 -7.75
C ILE A 2 -2.03 3.68 -8.25
N PRO A 3 -2.85 3.44 -9.28
CA PRO A 3 -3.03 2.11 -9.86
C PRO A 3 -1.69 1.55 -10.37
N GLY A 4 -1.39 0.29 -10.05
CA GLY A 4 -0.16 -0.38 -10.51
C GLY A 4 1.11 -0.04 -9.70
N PHE A 5 1.04 0.83 -8.69
CA PHE A 5 2.17 1.07 -7.78
C PHE A 5 2.38 -0.11 -6.83
N GLU A 6 1.30 -0.58 -6.19
CA GLU A 6 1.38 -1.73 -5.27
C GLU A 6 1.71 -3.02 -6.01
N ASP A 7 1.15 -3.26 -7.21
CA ASP A 7 1.44 -4.45 -8.01
C ASP A 7 2.94 -4.62 -8.29
N GLN A 8 3.68 -3.52 -8.45
CA GLN A 8 5.14 -3.56 -8.67
C GLN A 8 5.94 -3.78 -7.38
N LEU A 9 5.34 -3.57 -6.21
CA LEU A 9 5.97 -3.88 -4.91
C LEU A 9 5.61 -5.29 -4.42
N VAL A 10 4.52 -5.87 -4.92
CA VAL A 10 4.11 -7.24 -4.60
C VAL A 10 5.16 -8.23 -5.07
N GLY A 11 5.63 -9.08 -4.16
CA GLY A 11 6.65 -10.10 -4.43
C GLY A 11 8.07 -9.68 -4.07
N HIS A 12 8.31 -8.40 -3.81
CA HIS A 12 9.60 -7.92 -3.31
C HIS A 12 9.72 -8.05 -1.79
N GLY A 13 10.91 -8.40 -1.33
CA GLY A 13 11.23 -8.64 0.07
C GLY A 13 11.69 -7.38 0.81
N ALA A 14 11.69 -7.46 2.15
CA ALA A 14 12.33 -6.44 2.98
C ALA A 14 13.83 -6.33 2.64
N GLY A 15 14.29 -5.10 2.45
CA GLY A 15 15.66 -4.76 2.08
C GLY A 15 15.90 -4.55 0.59
N GLU A 16 14.93 -4.87 -0.28
CA GLU A 16 15.05 -4.64 -1.73
C GLU A 16 14.78 -3.19 -2.13
N GLU A 17 15.43 -2.79 -3.21
CA GLU A 17 15.27 -1.49 -3.87
C GLU A 17 14.59 -1.75 -5.22
N VAL A 18 13.40 -1.18 -5.41
CA VAL A 18 12.56 -1.37 -6.58
C VAL A 18 12.29 -0.02 -7.23
N ASP A 19 12.58 0.08 -8.52
CA ASP A 19 12.22 1.22 -9.35
C ASP A 19 10.83 1.01 -9.94
N VAL A 20 9.86 1.75 -9.41
CA VAL A 20 8.44 1.66 -9.81
C VAL A 20 8.12 2.84 -10.72
N VAL A 21 7.71 2.56 -11.96
CA VAL A 21 7.24 3.59 -12.90
C VAL A 21 5.72 3.54 -12.97
N VAL A 22 5.07 4.63 -12.59
CA VAL A 22 3.60 4.71 -12.58
C VAL A 22 3.11 6.07 -13.03
N THR A 23 1.93 6.07 -13.63
CA THR A 23 1.24 7.29 -14.03
C THR A 23 0.17 7.61 -13.00
N PHE A 24 0.18 8.84 -12.51
CA PHE A 24 -0.85 9.29 -11.59
C PHE A 24 -2.22 9.35 -12.29
N PRO A 25 -3.29 8.84 -11.66
CA PRO A 25 -4.64 8.99 -12.20
C PRO A 25 -5.05 10.47 -12.24
N GLU A 26 -5.99 10.81 -13.12
CA GLU A 26 -6.50 12.19 -13.25
C GLU A 26 -7.21 12.68 -11.98
N ASP A 27 -7.82 11.76 -11.22
CA ASP A 27 -8.49 12.02 -9.95
C ASP A 27 -7.54 11.97 -8.73
N TYR A 28 -6.23 12.03 -8.95
CA TYR A 28 -5.27 12.05 -7.84
C TYR A 28 -5.40 13.37 -7.05
N GLY A 29 -5.52 13.28 -5.72
CA GLY A 29 -5.77 14.44 -4.85
C GLY A 29 -4.74 15.57 -4.94
N ALA A 30 -3.54 15.30 -5.47
CA ALA A 30 -2.57 16.31 -5.85
C ALA A 30 -2.72 16.69 -7.33
N LYS A 31 -3.40 17.81 -7.59
CA LYS A 31 -3.63 18.35 -8.95
C LYS A 31 -2.35 18.58 -9.76
N ASP A 32 -1.24 18.88 -9.09
CA ASP A 32 0.07 19.08 -9.72
C ASP A 32 0.71 17.79 -10.24
N LEU A 33 0.27 16.64 -9.74
CA LEU A 33 0.80 15.32 -10.07
C LEU A 33 -0.18 14.50 -10.91
N ALA A 34 -1.48 14.83 -10.90
CA ALA A 34 -2.51 14.18 -11.69
C ALA A 34 -2.15 14.11 -13.19
N GLY A 35 -2.26 12.90 -13.77
CA GLY A 35 -1.96 12.65 -15.18
C GLY A 35 -0.47 12.65 -15.56
N LYS A 36 0.45 12.82 -14.61
CA LYS A 36 1.89 12.77 -14.86
C LYS A 36 2.47 11.38 -14.63
N GLU A 37 3.51 11.06 -15.37
CA GLU A 37 4.36 9.90 -15.11
C GLU A 37 5.35 10.22 -13.99
N ALA A 38 5.56 9.26 -13.09
CA ALA A 38 6.54 9.37 -12.02
C ALA A 38 7.32 8.07 -11.84
N HIS A 39 8.62 8.26 -11.56
CA HIS A 39 9.55 7.21 -11.19
C HIS A 39 9.75 7.24 -9.67
N PHE A 40 9.46 6.13 -9.02
CA PHE A 40 9.63 5.95 -7.58
C PHE A 40 10.71 4.89 -7.32
N ALA A 41 11.91 5.35 -6.96
CA ALA A 41 12.93 4.49 -6.38
C ALA A 41 12.49 4.14 -4.94
N THR A 42 11.81 3.01 -4.78
CA THR A 42 11.20 2.58 -3.54
C THR A 42 12.09 1.56 -2.85
N LYS A 43 12.56 1.90 -1.65
CA LYS A 43 13.29 0.96 -0.80
C LYS A 43 12.35 0.35 0.22
N ILE A 44 12.22 -0.97 0.20
CA ILE A 44 11.42 -1.70 1.17
C ILE A 44 12.26 -1.82 2.45
N HIS A 45 11.96 -1.02 3.46
CA HIS A 45 12.71 -1.07 4.71
C HIS A 45 12.36 -2.30 5.55
N GLU A 46 11.07 -2.62 5.67
CA GLU A 46 10.59 -3.72 6.49
C GLU A 46 9.21 -4.17 6.00
N VAL A 47 8.97 -5.48 5.92
CA VAL A 47 7.66 -6.05 5.60
C VAL A 47 7.08 -6.61 6.89
N LYS A 48 6.09 -5.92 7.45
CA LYS A 48 5.34 -6.39 8.62
C LYS A 48 4.03 -7.00 8.17
N ALA A 49 3.89 -8.31 8.32
CA ALA A 49 2.57 -8.94 8.22
C ALA A 49 1.81 -8.69 9.54
N LYS A 50 0.56 -8.22 9.46
CA LYS A 50 -0.35 -8.32 10.61
C LYS A 50 -0.58 -9.80 10.88
N GLN A 51 0.02 -10.34 11.94
CA GLN A 51 -0.50 -11.54 12.57
C GLN A 51 -1.86 -11.16 13.15
N LEU A 52 -2.92 -11.39 12.37
CA LEU A 52 -4.25 -11.46 12.94
C LEU A 52 -4.21 -12.65 13.92
N PRO A 53 -4.58 -12.45 15.20
CA PRO A 53 -4.77 -13.57 16.09
C PRO A 53 -5.75 -14.54 15.44
N GLU A 54 -5.59 -15.85 15.70
CA GLU A 54 -6.57 -16.84 15.27
C GLU A 54 -7.96 -16.33 15.65
N LEU A 55 -8.88 -16.35 14.70
CA LEU A 55 -10.24 -15.85 14.85
C LEU A 55 -11.00 -16.76 15.83
N ASP A 56 -10.64 -16.69 17.10
CA ASP A 56 -11.41 -17.24 18.21
C ASP A 56 -12.46 -16.19 18.60
N ASP A 57 -13.63 -16.64 19.04
CA ASP A 57 -14.89 -15.88 19.19
C ASP A 57 -14.81 -14.62 20.08
N GLU A 58 -13.64 -14.28 20.63
CA GLU A 58 -13.38 -13.06 21.39
C GLU A 58 -13.13 -11.80 20.54
N PHE A 59 -12.68 -11.89 19.28
CA PHE A 59 -12.49 -10.69 18.42
C PHE A 59 -13.84 -10.10 17.96
N ALA A 60 -14.91 -10.89 17.98
CA ALA A 60 -16.25 -10.46 17.58
C ALA A 60 -16.91 -9.46 18.54
N LYS A 61 -16.31 -9.20 19.72
CA LYS A 61 -16.89 -8.27 20.71
C LYS A 61 -16.42 -6.82 20.61
N ASP A 62 -15.36 -6.52 19.86
CA ASP A 62 -14.79 -5.16 19.79
C ASP A 62 -15.26 -4.35 18.57
N VAL A 63 -16.00 -4.97 17.64
CA VAL A 63 -16.55 -4.32 16.44
C VAL A 63 -18.03 -3.95 16.63
N ASP A 64 -18.37 -3.36 17.78
CA ASP A 64 -19.68 -2.72 18.02
C ASP A 64 -19.51 -1.51 18.97
N ASP A 65 -18.52 -0.64 18.78
CA ASP A 65 -18.55 0.70 19.38
C ASP A 65 -17.69 1.71 18.60
N SER A 66 -18.19 2.17 17.45
CA SER A 66 -18.05 3.57 17.00
C SER A 66 -18.80 3.77 15.67
N VAL A 67 -20.11 4.00 15.80
CA VAL A 67 -20.91 4.82 14.87
C VAL A 67 -20.49 6.29 15.02
#